data_AF-A0A1F5NVB2-F1
#
_entry.id   AF-A0A1F5NVB2-F1
#
_cell.length_a   1.000
_cell.length_b   1.000
_cell.length_c   1.000
_cell.angle_alpha   90.00
_cell.angle_beta   90.00
_cell.angle_gamma   90.00
#
_symmetry.space_group_name_H-M   'P 1'
#
loop_
_entity.id
_entity.type
_entity.pdbx_description
1 polymer ?
#
loop_
_entity_poly.entity_id
_entity_poly.type
_entity_poly.pdbx_seq_one_letter_code
_entity_poly.pdbx_strand_id
1 'polypeptide(L)'
;MVIKRAYNIPETIQLDIEITKDGWFVAEIKNYPGLFTQARSQQELLDMVNDAVLTYFGVPKYKADYVFDQLNVDGLGVIKYQAKLKTATA
;
A
#
# COMPACT_ATOMS: atom_id res chain seq x y z
N MET A 1 -13.56 2.01 -6.16
CA MET A 1 -13.01 0.99 -7.08
C MET A 1 -13.74 -0.34 -6.89
N VAL A 2 -14.01 -1.10 -7.96
CA VAL A 2 -14.77 -2.38 -7.94
C VAL A 2 -14.09 -3.43 -7.03
N ILE A 3 -12.76 -3.43 -6.98
CA ILE A 3 -11.97 -4.42 -6.23
C ILE A 3 -12.07 -4.23 -4.72
N LYS A 4 -12.03 -2.99 -4.22
CA LYS A 4 -12.19 -2.70 -2.78
C LYS A 4 -13.50 -3.27 -2.23
N ARG A 5 -14.60 -3.07 -2.97
CA ARG A 5 -15.91 -3.62 -2.59
C ARG A 5 -15.98 -5.15 -2.71
N ALA A 6 -15.35 -5.73 -3.72
CA ALA A 6 -15.38 -7.17 -3.95
C ALA A 6 -14.61 -7.97 -2.88
N TYR A 7 -13.55 -7.37 -2.31
CA TYR A 7 -12.67 -8.01 -1.33
C TYR A 7 -12.74 -7.37 0.06
N ASN A 8 -13.71 -6.49 0.32
CA ASN A 8 -13.88 -5.75 1.58
C ASN A 8 -12.61 -5.01 2.04
N ILE A 9 -11.85 -4.47 1.09
CA ILE A 9 -10.65 -3.67 1.37
C ILE A 9 -11.11 -2.28 1.80
N PRO A 10 -10.60 -1.72 2.91
CA PRO A 10 -10.99 -0.40 3.36
C PRO A 10 -10.62 0.69 2.35
N GLU A 11 -11.31 1.82 2.40
CA GLU A 11 -10.98 2.95 1.54
C GLU A 11 -9.67 3.62 1.95
N THR A 12 -9.33 3.56 3.23
CA THR A 12 -8.12 4.16 3.83
C THR A 12 -7.45 3.17 4.77
N ILE A 13 -6.13 3.25 4.86
CA ILE A 13 -5.31 2.53 5.84
C ILE A 13 -4.41 3.53 6.56
N GLN A 14 -4.14 3.28 7.84
CA GLN A 14 -3.15 4.02 8.61
C GLN A 14 -1.82 3.30 8.53
N LEU A 15 -0.79 4.04 8.12
CA LEU A 15 0.57 3.54 8.01
C LEU A 15 1.47 4.29 8.97
N ASP A 16 2.29 3.53 9.68
CA ASP A 16 3.39 4.04 10.48
C ASP A 16 4.70 3.58 9.82
N ILE A 17 5.63 4.52 9.62
CA ILE A 17 6.86 4.24 8.88
C ILE A 17 8.05 4.62 9.76
N GLU A 18 8.88 3.63 10.05
CA GLU A 18 10.17 3.80 10.71
C GLU A 18 11.30 3.73 9.67
N ILE A 19 12.28 4.63 9.79
CA ILE A 19 13.52 4.56 9.02
C ILE A 19 14.62 4.04 9.92
N THR A 20 15.17 2.88 9.59
CA THR A 20 16.23 2.24 10.35
C THR A 20 17.59 2.90 10.08
N LYS A 21 18.55 2.72 10.99
CA LYS A 21 19.91 3.28 10.86
C LYS A 21 20.67 2.77 9.63
N ASP A 22 20.32 1.59 9.15
CA ASP A 22 20.89 0.95 7.95
C ASP A 22 20.09 1.26 6.67
N GLY A 23 19.14 2.20 6.74
CA GLY A 23 18.45 2.77 5.58
C GLY A 23 17.31 1.92 5.04
N TRP A 24 16.65 1.11 5.88
CA TRP A 24 15.38 0.50 5.54
C TRP A 24 14.23 1.41 5.94
N PHE A 25 13.19 1.40 5.12
CA PHE A 25 11.87 1.87 5.49
C PHE A 25 11.07 0.65 5.95
N VAL A 26 10.57 0.68 7.18
CA VAL A 26 9.71 -0.37 7.75
C VAL A 26 8.34 0.25 7.96
N ALA A 27 7.32 -0.30 7.30
CA ALA A 27 5.95 0.17 7.41
C ALA A 27 5.09 -0.84 8.19
N GLU A 28 4.36 -0.37 9.19
CA GLU A 28 3.29 -1.09 9.89
C GLU A 28 1.93 -0.56 9.45
N ILE A 29 1.00 -1.45 9.13
CA ILE A 29 -0.39 -1.06 8.84
C ILE A 29 -1.19 -1.13 10.14
N LYS A 30 -1.38 -0.01 10.85
CA LYS A 30 -1.97 0.03 12.21
C LYS A 30 -3.37 -0.58 12.30
N ASN A 31 -4.16 -0.48 11.23
CA ASN A 31 -5.49 -1.10 11.16
C ASN A 31 -5.44 -2.63 11.16
N TYR A 32 -4.28 -3.23 10.86
CA TYR A 32 -4.06 -4.66 10.74
C TYR A 32 -2.79 -5.07 11.52
N PRO A 33 -2.89 -5.24 12.85
CA PRO A 33 -1.74 -5.60 13.69
C PRO A 33 -1.05 -6.88 13.19
N GLY A 34 0.28 -6.84 13.09
CA GLY A 34 1.06 -7.95 12.54
C GLY A 34 1.33 -7.83 11.03
N LEU A 35 0.69 -6.88 10.33
CA LEU A 35 0.97 -6.61 8.92
C LEU A 35 2.06 -5.56 8.78
N PHE A 36 3.26 -6.05 8.51
CA PHE A 36 4.46 -5.25 8.29
C PHE A 36 4.99 -5.47 6.87
N THR A 37 5.65 -4.45 6.35
CA THR A 37 6.41 -4.55 5.11
C THR A 37 7.62 -3.64 5.16
N GLN A 38 8.58 -3.84 4.28
CA GLN A 38 9.82 -3.06 4.28
C GLN A 38 10.40 -2.90 2.89
N ALA A 39 11.15 -1.82 2.69
CA ALA A 39 11.79 -1.50 1.43
C ALA A 39 13.04 -0.64 1.61
N ARG A 40 13.85 -0.50 0.55
CA ARG A 40 15.05 0.34 0.52
C ARG A 40 14.79 1.74 -0.03
N SER A 41 13.61 1.98 -0.58
CA SER A 41 13.20 3.30 -1.07
C SER A 41 11.74 3.56 -0.76
N GLN A 42 11.37 4.85 -0.74
CA GLN A 42 9.97 5.25 -0.54
C GLN A 42 9.05 4.67 -1.63
N GLN A 43 9.48 4.67 -2.90
CA GLN A 43 8.67 4.13 -4.00
C GLN A 43 8.43 2.63 -3.85
N GLU A 44 9.48 1.87 -3.57
CA GLU A 44 9.37 0.43 -3.35
C GLU A 44 8.52 0.12 -2.11
N LEU A 45 8.59 0.95 -1.07
CA LEU A 45 7.73 0.78 0.11
C LEU A 45 6.25 0.86 -0.24
N LEU A 46 5.87 1.79 -1.10
CA LEU A 46 4.48 1.93 -1.56
C LEU A 46 3.99 0.67 -2.27
N ASP A 47 4.83 0.13 -3.15
CA ASP A 47 4.54 -1.08 -3.91
C ASP A 47 4.39 -2.28 -2.95
N MET A 48 5.29 -2.38 -1.98
CA MET A 48 5.31 -3.42 -0.95
C MET A 48 4.14 -3.31 0.04
N VAL A 49 3.68 -2.10 0.37
CA VAL A 49 2.46 -1.88 1.16
C VAL A 49 1.24 -2.35 0.39
N ASN A 50 1.14 -2.00 -0.89
CA ASN A 50 0.03 -2.41 -1.72
C ASN A 50 -0.04 -3.95 -1.89
N ASP A 51 1.11 -4.59 -2.13
CA ASP A 51 1.21 -6.05 -2.22
C ASP A 51 0.85 -6.75 -0.90
N ALA A 52 1.30 -6.20 0.23
CA ALA A 52 0.95 -6.71 1.56
C ALA A 52 -0.56 -6.62 1.84
N VAL A 53 -1.20 -5.50 1.50
CA VAL A 53 -2.65 -5.36 1.68
C VAL A 53 -3.42 -6.30 0.75
N LEU A 54 -3.06 -6.36 -0.53
CA LEU A 54 -3.67 -7.31 -1.47
C LEU A 54 -3.58 -8.75 -0.97
N THR A 55 -2.41 -9.14 -0.49
CA THR A 55 -2.15 -10.47 0.07
C THR A 55 -3.00 -10.73 1.32
N TYR A 56 -3.08 -9.75 2.23
CA TYR A 56 -3.91 -9.86 3.44
C TYR A 56 -5.39 -10.09 3.13
N PHE A 57 -5.92 -9.42 2.11
CA PHE A 57 -7.31 -9.55 1.67
C PHE A 57 -7.56 -10.70 0.69
N GLY A 58 -6.54 -11.53 0.41
CA GLY A 58 -6.66 -12.66 -0.51
C GLY A 58 -6.96 -12.26 -1.95
N VAL A 59 -6.52 -11.07 -2.37
CA VAL A 59 -6.70 -10.58 -3.73
C VAL A 59 -5.61 -11.14 -4.62
N PRO A 60 -5.96 -11.91 -5.67
CA PRO A 60 -4.96 -12.37 -6.62
C PRO A 60 -4.36 -11.18 -7.39
N LYS A 61 -3.03 -11.15 -7.49
CA LYS A 61 -2.27 -10.05 -8.12
C LYS A 61 -2.71 -9.72 -9.55
N TYR A 62 -3.08 -10.72 -10.35
CA TYR A 62 -3.58 -10.51 -11.72
C TYR A 62 -4.92 -9.76 -11.80
N LYS A 63 -5.64 -9.62 -10.68
CA LYS A 63 -6.90 -8.88 -10.64
C LYS A 63 -6.70 -7.41 -10.32
N ALA A 64 -5.59 -7.02 -9.69
CA ALA A 64 -5.35 -5.66 -9.23
C ALA A 64 -3.84 -5.36 -9.15
N ASP A 65 -3.39 -4.35 -9.89
CA ASP A 65 -2.03 -3.85 -9.71
C ASP A 65 -1.93 -2.89 -8.51
N TYR A 66 -2.96 -2.06 -8.27
CA TYR A 66 -2.99 -1.09 -7.16
C TYR A 66 -4.39 -0.92 -6.58
N VAL A 67 -4.47 -0.75 -5.25
CA VAL A 67 -5.73 -0.58 -4.51
C VAL A 67 -5.88 0.80 -3.90
N PHE A 68 -4.78 1.46 -3.53
CA PHE A 68 -4.82 2.77 -2.89
C PHE A 68 -4.21 3.84 -3.79
N ASP A 69 -5.02 4.83 -4.15
CA ASP A 69 -4.54 6.04 -4.83
C ASP A 69 -3.86 7.02 -3.85
N GLN A 70 -4.17 6.88 -2.54
CA GLN A 70 -3.69 7.74 -1.47
C GLN A 70 -3.45 6.91 -0.21
N LEU A 71 -2.34 7.18 0.46
CA LEU A 71 -1.94 6.55 1.71
C LEU A 71 -1.74 7.63 2.76
N ASN A 72 -2.44 7.51 3.89
CA ASN A 72 -2.27 8.44 4.99
C ASN A 72 -1.19 7.89 5.94
N VAL A 73 -0.06 8.59 5.99
CA VAL A 73 1.08 8.19 6.82
C VAL A 73 1.12 9.10 8.04
N ASP A 74 1.06 8.49 9.22
CA ASP A 74 1.10 9.23 10.47
C ASP A 74 2.45 9.97 10.59
N GLY A 75 2.41 11.26 10.90
CA GLY A 75 3.60 12.13 10.97
C GLY A 75 4.17 12.63 9.63
N LEU A 76 3.72 12.11 8.48
CA LEU A 76 4.17 12.53 7.14
C LEU A 76 3.03 13.09 6.25
N GLY A 77 1.77 12.91 6.65
CA GLY A 77 0.59 13.37 5.93
C GLY A 77 0.12 12.40 4.82
N VAL A 78 -0.72 12.90 3.91
CA VAL A 78 -1.27 12.08 2.82
C VAL A 78 -0.24 11.95 1.68
N ILE A 79 0.34 10.76 1.53
CA ILE A 79 1.14 10.39 0.37
C ILE A 79 0.17 9.99 -0.76
N LYS A 80 0.10 10.82 -1.80
CA LYS A 80 -0.68 10.52 -3.01
C LYS A 80 0.19 9.73 -3.97
N TYR A 81 -0.29 8.56 -4.36
CA TYR A 81 0.33 7.78 -5.41
C TYR A 81 -0.12 8.35 -6.77
N GLN A 82 0.82 8.86 -7.57
CA GLN A 82 0.57 9.25 -8.96
C GLN A 82 0.99 8.10 -9.89
N ALA A 83 0.21 7.02 -9.94
CA ALA A 83 0.33 6.10 -11.06
C ALA A 83 -0.16 6.82 -12.32
N LYS A 84 0.71 6.99 -13.33
CA LYS A 84 0.24 7.10 -14.70
C LYS A 84 -0.40 5.76 -15.03
N LEU A 85 -1.72 5.68 -14.90
CA LEU A 85 -2.53 4.55 -15.39
C LEU A 85 -2.22 4.36 -16.87
N LYS A 86 -1.32 3.41 -17.19
CA LYS A 86 -1.35 2.72 -18.48
C LYS A 86 -2.49 1.70 -18.42
N THR A 87 -3.73 2.18 -18.27
CA THR A 87 -4.85 1.37 -18.75
C THR A 87 -4.68 1.29 -20.25
N ALA A 88 -4.34 0.10 -20.73
CA ALA A 88 -4.38 -0.24 -22.14
C ALA A 88 -5.76 0.13 -22.68
N THR A 89 -5.82 1.18 -23.48
CA THR A 89 -6.87 1.36 -24.47
C THR A 89 -6.76 0.21 -25.45
N ALA A 90 -7.69 -0.74 -25.33
CA ALA A 90 -8.15 -1.54 -26.46
C ALA A 90 -9.12 -0.70 -27.29
#